data_AF-A0A7X0PLJ3-F1
#
_entry.id   AF-A0A7X0PLJ3-F1
#
_cell.length_a   1.000
_cell.length_b   1.000
_cell.length_c   1.000
_cell.angle_alpha   90.00
_cell.angle_beta   90.00
_cell.angle_gamma   90.00
#
_symmetry.space_group_name_H-M   'P 1'
#
loop_
_entity.id
_entity.type
_entity.pdbx_description
1 polymer ?
#
loop_
_entity_poly.entity_id
_entity_poly.type
_entity_poly.pdbx_seq_one_letter_code
_entity_poly.pdbx_strand_id
1 'polypeptide(L)'
;MLLGKPQGLRWAALVPGLLLTVAGPVLMAEAPHGDAAAPGAGSYWRGIAIALVALVFWTAFAILNSAWLKRHPEVRATDWANWLGVATGLGGLLLWLAGGTSLPALVAQPGFGSFMAVCLALGFGSSWLATILWNIASQRLSASLCGQLIVSETLFALVYSFAWDGRWPTPAQWAAAVLFTLGILASIKAHR
;
A
#
# COMPACT_ATOMS: atom_id res chain seq x y z
N MET A 1 10.90 -20.71 10.57
CA MET A 1 9.73 -20.08 9.93
C MET A 1 10.18 -19.47 8.61
N LEU A 2 9.97 -20.15 7.48
CA LEU A 2 10.18 -19.52 6.17
C LEU A 2 9.05 -18.50 5.99
N LEU A 3 9.38 -17.22 5.76
CA LEU A 3 8.41 -16.13 5.51
C LEU A 3 7.36 -15.89 6.62
N GLY A 4 7.67 -16.18 7.89
CA GLY A 4 6.74 -15.94 9.00
C GLY A 4 5.52 -16.87 9.04
N LYS A 5 5.52 -17.95 8.25
CA LYS A 5 4.46 -18.95 8.19
C LYS A 5 4.29 -19.67 9.55
N PRO A 6 3.09 -19.68 10.17
CA PRO A 6 2.77 -20.54 11.30
C PRO A 6 2.90 -22.01 10.90
N GLN A 7 3.38 -22.88 11.81
CA GLN A 7 3.76 -24.27 11.49
C GLN A 7 2.61 -25.19 10.99
N GLY A 8 1.35 -24.72 10.91
CA GLY A 8 0.20 -25.50 10.40
C GLY A 8 -0.50 -24.94 9.15
N LEU A 9 -0.11 -23.77 8.64
CA LEU A 9 -0.90 -23.09 7.60
C LEU A 9 -0.72 -23.75 6.22
N ARG A 10 -1.80 -24.22 5.59
CA ARG A 10 -1.74 -24.69 4.20
C ARG A 10 -1.86 -23.50 3.25
N TRP A 11 -0.90 -23.32 2.35
CA TRP A 11 -0.93 -22.24 1.35
C TRP A 11 -2.23 -22.25 0.51
N ALA A 12 -2.77 -23.45 0.25
CA ALA A 12 -4.05 -23.64 -0.41
C ALA A 12 -5.25 -22.98 0.33
N ALA A 13 -5.19 -22.85 1.66
CA ALA A 13 -6.24 -22.20 2.44
C ALA A 13 -6.28 -20.67 2.26
N LEU A 14 -5.21 -20.07 1.71
CA LEU A 14 -5.13 -18.64 1.41
C LEU A 14 -5.62 -18.31 0.00
N VAL A 15 -5.69 -19.31 -0.89
CA VAL A 15 -6.10 -19.14 -2.30
C VAL A 15 -7.48 -18.49 -2.44
N PRO A 16 -8.53 -18.90 -1.68
CA PRO A 16 -9.85 -18.28 -1.80
C PRO A 16 -9.84 -16.80 -1.42
N GLY A 17 -9.13 -16.45 -0.33
CA GLY A 17 -8.98 -15.06 0.10
C GLY A 17 -8.24 -14.22 -0.94
N LEU A 18 -7.15 -14.76 -1.49
CA LEU A 18 -6.35 -14.09 -2.53
C LEU A 18 -7.17 -13.83 -3.80
N LEU A 19 -7.96 -14.83 -4.24
CA LEU A 19 -8.83 -14.71 -5.41
C LEU A 19 -9.89 -13.63 -5.20
N LEU A 20 -10.51 -13.56 -4.02
CA LEU A 20 -11.50 -12.53 -3.70
C LEU A 20 -10.87 -11.13 -3.65
N THR A 21 -9.66 -11.00 -3.10
CA THR A 21 -8.91 -9.74 -3.05
C THR A 21 -8.46 -9.29 -4.44
N VAL A 22 -8.11 -10.20 -5.35
CA VAL A 22 -7.73 -9.86 -6.74
C VAL A 22 -8.96 -9.60 -7.61
N ALA A 23 -10.09 -10.28 -7.36
CA ALA A 23 -11.32 -10.08 -8.10
C ALA A 23 -11.87 -8.65 -7.93
N GLY A 24 -11.73 -8.04 -6.75
CA GLY A 24 -12.17 -6.66 -6.50
C GLY A 24 -11.54 -5.63 -7.46
N PRO A 25 -10.21 -5.51 -7.54
CA PRO A 25 -9.52 -4.63 -8.48
C PRO A 25 -9.80 -4.97 -9.94
N VAL A 26 -9.92 -6.25 -10.29
CA VAL A 26 -10.26 -6.66 -11.67
C VAL A 26 -11.67 -6.20 -12.04
N LEU A 27 -12.64 -6.33 -11.14
CA LEU A 27 -14.01 -5.80 -11.35
C LEU A 27 -14.02 -4.28 -11.46
N MET A 28 -13.10 -3.57 -10.80
CA MET A 28 -12.96 -2.12 -10.94
C MET A 28 -12.17 -1.70 -12.18
N ALA A 29 -11.28 -2.54 -12.70
CA ALA A 29 -10.49 -2.26 -13.91
C ALA A 29 -11.35 -2.30 -15.18
N GLU A 30 -12.41 -3.12 -15.20
CA GLU A 30 -13.42 -3.17 -16.27
C GLU A 30 -14.42 -1.98 -16.23
N ALA A 31 -14.33 -1.09 -15.23
CA ALA A 31 -15.09 0.15 -15.26
C ALA A 31 -14.58 1.03 -16.42
N PRO A 32 -15.44 1.52 -17.33
CA PRO A 32 -15.01 2.25 -18.50
C PRO A 32 -14.17 3.46 -18.09
N HIS A 33 -12.87 3.42 -18.37
CA HIS A 33 -12.02 4.58 -18.28
C HIS A 33 -12.39 5.48 -19.47
N GLY A 34 -13.43 6.28 -19.30
CA GLY A 34 -13.79 7.35 -20.23
C GLY A 34 -12.67 8.39 -20.22
N ASP A 35 -11.75 8.31 -21.18
CA ASP A 35 -11.55 9.33 -22.22
C ASP A 35 -10.21 9.19 -22.98
N ALA A 36 -10.36 9.19 -24.31
CA ALA A 36 -9.55 9.72 -25.44
C ALA A 36 -8.00 9.82 -25.43
N ALA A 37 -7.24 9.26 -24.50
CA ALA A 37 -5.76 9.25 -24.55
C ALA A 37 -5.15 7.92 -24.10
N ALA A 38 -5.84 6.80 -24.35
CA ALA A 38 -5.44 5.49 -23.85
C ALA A 38 -4.03 5.10 -24.33
N PRO A 39 -3.06 4.91 -23.40
CA PRO A 39 -1.79 4.27 -23.71
C PRO A 39 -2.09 2.91 -24.36
N GLY A 40 -1.44 2.58 -25.48
CA GLY A 40 -1.69 1.30 -26.17
C GLY A 40 -1.59 0.11 -25.22
N ALA A 41 -2.28 -1.00 -25.52
CA ALA A 41 -2.39 -2.18 -24.65
C ALA A 41 -1.04 -2.67 -24.06
N GLY A 42 0.08 -2.46 -24.76
CA GLY A 42 1.43 -2.76 -24.26
C GLY A 42 1.87 -1.93 -23.05
N SER A 43 1.44 -0.68 -22.91
CA SER A 43 1.73 0.17 -21.74
C SER A 43 0.96 -0.28 -20.51
N TYR A 44 -0.28 -0.75 -20.69
CA TYR A 44 -1.12 -1.27 -19.60
C TYR A 44 -0.50 -2.52 -18.95
N TRP A 45 -0.15 -3.52 -19.76
CA TRP A 45 0.43 -4.76 -19.24
C TRP A 45 1.83 -4.57 -18.64
N ARG A 46 2.61 -3.61 -19.16
CA ARG A 46 3.88 -3.20 -18.53
C ARG A 46 3.64 -2.59 -17.14
N GLY A 47 2.62 -1.74 -17.00
CA GLY A 47 2.23 -1.19 -15.70
C GLY A 47 1.85 -2.28 -14.70
N ILE A 48 1.07 -3.27 -15.13
CA ILE A 48 0.73 -4.44 -14.29
C ILE A 48 1.97 -5.21 -13.87
N ALA A 49 2.87 -5.52 -14.80
CA ALA A 49 4.10 -6.25 -14.49
C ALA A 49 4.95 -5.50 -13.45
N ILE A 50 5.10 -4.18 -13.58
CA ILE A 50 5.83 -3.34 -12.63
C ILE A 50 5.12 -3.33 -11.26
N ALA A 51 3.79 -3.23 -11.23
CA ALA A 51 3.02 -3.27 -9.99
C ALA A 51 3.18 -4.61 -9.24
N LEU A 52 3.22 -5.74 -9.96
CA LEU A 52 3.47 -7.06 -9.36
C LEU A 52 4.89 -7.15 -8.79
N VAL A 53 5.89 -6.61 -9.47
CA VAL A 53 7.26 -6.55 -8.96
C VAL A 53 7.32 -5.68 -7.70
N ALA A 54 6.67 -4.51 -7.70
CA ALA A 54 6.58 -3.65 -6.53
C ALA A 54 5.89 -4.35 -5.34
N LEU A 55 4.83 -5.13 -5.60
CA LEU A 55 4.14 -5.93 -4.58
C LEU A 55 5.07 -6.98 -3.95
N VAL A 56 5.91 -7.65 -4.75
CA VAL A 56 6.91 -8.61 -4.25
C VAL A 56 7.92 -7.92 -3.34
N PHE A 57 8.48 -6.77 -3.78
CA PHE A 57 9.42 -6.00 -2.96
C PHE A 57 8.78 -5.50 -1.66
N TRP A 58 7.55 -4.99 -1.71
CA TRP A 58 6.83 -4.55 -0.53
C TRP A 58 6.57 -5.68 0.46
N THR A 59 6.15 -6.85 -0.03
CA THR A 59 5.90 -8.03 0.80
C THR A 59 7.19 -8.52 1.46
N ALA A 60 8.29 -8.56 0.70
CA ALA A 60 9.60 -8.91 1.23
C ALA A 60 10.04 -7.92 2.31
N PHE A 61 9.90 -6.61 2.06
CA PHE A 61 10.19 -5.57 3.04
C PHE A 61 9.37 -5.77 4.32
N ALA A 62 8.05 -5.95 4.25
CA ALA A 62 7.21 -6.10 5.43
C ALA A 62 7.63 -7.29 6.31
N ILE A 63 7.94 -8.44 5.68
CA ILE A 63 8.38 -9.65 6.39
C ILE A 63 9.76 -9.44 7.03
N LEU A 64 10.73 -8.92 6.27
CA LEU A 64 12.09 -8.70 6.74
C LEU A 64 12.15 -7.61 7.83
N ASN A 65 11.41 -6.53 7.64
CA ASN A 65 11.28 -5.42 8.59
C ASN A 65 10.70 -5.90 9.93
N SER A 66 9.60 -6.66 9.90
CA SER A 66 9.03 -7.22 11.13
C SER A 66 9.99 -8.20 11.81
N ALA A 67 10.68 -9.06 11.04
CA ALA A 67 11.64 -10.00 11.60
C ALA A 67 12.85 -9.29 12.24
N TRP A 68 13.35 -8.23 11.61
CA TRP A 68 14.46 -7.43 12.13
C TRP A 68 14.06 -6.68 13.41
N LEU A 69 12.92 -5.98 13.40
CA LEU A 69 12.43 -5.23 14.55
C LEU A 69 12.11 -6.11 15.76
N LYS A 70 11.71 -7.36 15.55
CA LYS A 70 11.52 -8.35 16.63
C LYS A 70 12.82 -8.90 17.20
N ARG A 71 13.87 -8.98 16.38
CA ARG A 71 15.21 -9.40 16.82
C ARG A 71 15.96 -8.29 17.54
N HIS A 72 15.60 -7.03 17.26
CA HIS A 72 16.24 -5.83 17.80
C HIS A 72 15.26 -4.98 18.63
N PRO A 73 14.72 -5.49 19.75
CA PRO A 73 13.79 -4.75 20.60
C PRO A 73 14.42 -3.51 21.25
N GLU A 74 15.75 -3.42 21.28
CA GLU A 74 16.51 -2.25 21.73
C GLU A 74 16.36 -1.03 20.80
N VAL A 75 16.01 -1.25 19.53
CA VAL A 75 15.85 -0.18 18.56
C VAL A 75 14.44 0.40 18.66
N ARG A 76 14.34 1.69 18.97
CA ARG A 76 13.06 2.39 19.02
C ARG A 76 12.44 2.44 17.63
N ALA A 77 11.15 2.14 17.53
CA ALA A 77 10.39 2.20 16.28
C ALA A 77 10.50 3.58 15.57
N THR A 78 10.61 4.66 16.35
CA THR A 78 10.81 6.03 15.87
C THR A 78 12.18 6.21 15.22
N ASP A 79 13.26 5.71 15.85
CA ASP A 79 14.61 5.86 15.32
C ASP A 79 14.75 5.06 14.02
N TRP A 80 14.19 3.84 13.99
CA TRP A 80 14.14 3.04 12.77
C TRP A 80 13.33 3.71 11.65
N ALA A 81 12.18 4.31 11.97
CA ALA A 81 11.38 5.07 11.00
C ALA A 81 12.15 6.29 10.46
N ASN A 82 12.94 6.98 11.29
CA ASN A 82 13.77 8.09 10.85
C ASN A 82 14.87 7.63 9.88
N TRP A 83 15.57 6.54 10.20
CA TRP A 83 16.59 5.96 9.30
C TRP A 83 15.98 5.52 7.96
N LEU A 84 14.81 4.89 8.00
CA LEU A 84 14.09 4.52 6.79
C LEU A 84 13.72 5.76 5.96
N GLY A 85 13.22 6.83 6.62
CA GLY A 85 12.89 8.10 5.98
C GLY A 85 14.10 8.79 5.34
N VAL A 86 15.28 8.76 5.98
CA VAL A 86 16.52 9.26 5.40
C VAL A 86 16.91 8.44 4.17
N ALA A 87 16.86 7.12 4.26
CA ALA A 87 17.23 6.24 3.15
C ALA A 87 16.29 6.40 1.94
N THR A 88 14.97 6.45 2.17
CA THR A 88 13.99 6.66 1.10
C THR A 88 14.03 8.08 0.54
N GLY A 89 14.28 9.08 1.39
CA GLY A 89 14.47 10.47 0.96
C GLY A 89 15.70 10.64 0.05
N LEU A 90 16.84 10.04 0.40
CA LEU A 90 18.03 10.02 -0.45
C LEU A 90 17.77 9.27 -1.76
N GLY A 91 17.09 8.13 -1.69
CA GLY A 91 16.69 7.38 -2.90
C GLY A 91 15.79 8.20 -3.81
N GLY A 92 14.79 8.89 -3.25
CA GLY A 92 13.92 9.80 -3.99
C GLY A 92 14.67 10.97 -4.62
N LEU A 93 15.65 11.54 -3.92
CA LEU A 93 16.50 12.59 -4.46
C LEU A 93 17.34 12.09 -5.63
N LEU A 94 17.95 10.91 -5.53
CA LEU A 94 18.72 10.31 -6.64
C LEU A 94 17.85 10.04 -7.87
N LEU A 95 16.62 9.54 -7.67
CA LEU A 95 15.66 9.34 -8.76
C LEU A 95 15.25 10.67 -9.40
N TRP A 96 15.02 11.71 -8.60
CA TRP A 96 14.73 13.06 -9.09
C TRP A 96 15.91 13.66 -9.86
N LEU A 97 17.15 13.44 -9.44
CA LEU A 97 18.32 13.88 -10.17
C LEU A 97 18.51 13.12 -11.50
N ALA A 98 18.12 11.84 -11.55
CA ALA A 98 18.27 11.01 -12.74
C ALA A 98 17.21 11.26 -13.83
N GLY A 99 15.99 11.65 -13.43
CA GLY A 99 14.87 11.79 -14.39
C GLY A 99 13.74 12.72 -13.94
N GLY A 100 13.99 13.57 -12.95
CA GLY A 100 13.01 14.50 -12.42
C GLY A 100 12.93 15.82 -13.16
N THR A 101 11.81 16.51 -12.97
CA THR A 101 11.59 17.87 -13.47
C THR A 101 12.53 18.86 -12.79
N SER A 102 13.11 19.79 -13.55
CA SER A 102 14.00 20.81 -12.99
C SER A 102 13.27 21.69 -11.97
N LEU A 103 13.99 22.11 -10.92
CA LEU A 103 13.41 22.93 -9.86
C LEU A 103 12.75 24.23 -10.37
N PRO A 104 13.35 25.00 -11.32
CA PRO A 104 12.69 26.19 -11.86
C PRO A 104 11.36 25.87 -12.55
N ALA A 105 11.30 24.76 -13.29
CA ALA A 105 10.07 24.33 -13.98
C ALA A 105 8.99 23.88 -13.00
N LEU A 106 9.37 23.30 -11.85
CA LEU A 106 8.43 22.88 -10.81
C LEU A 106 7.84 24.10 -10.07
N VAL A 107 8.68 25.07 -9.72
CA VAL A 107 8.27 26.31 -9.01
C VAL A 107 7.38 27.18 -9.89
N ALA A 108 7.58 27.15 -11.22
CA ALA A 108 6.75 27.88 -12.17
C ALA A 108 5.33 27.31 -12.32
N GLN A 109 5.04 26.11 -11.79
CA GLN A 109 3.72 25.52 -11.89
C GLN A 109 2.68 26.27 -11.04
N PRO A 110 1.48 26.55 -11.58
CA PRO A 110 0.38 27.08 -10.78
C PRO A 110 0.08 26.18 -9.58
N GLY A 111 -0.07 26.77 -8.39
CA GLY A 111 -0.39 26.00 -7.19
C GLY A 111 0.80 25.26 -6.55
N PHE A 112 2.04 25.57 -6.91
CA PHE A 112 3.23 24.97 -6.28
C PHE A 112 3.20 25.04 -4.73
N GLY A 113 2.72 26.14 -4.17
CA GLY A 113 2.59 26.31 -2.71
C GLY A 113 1.60 25.34 -2.06
N SER A 114 0.41 25.16 -2.64
CA SER A 114 -0.58 24.20 -2.13
C SER A 114 -0.13 22.75 -2.34
N PHE A 115 0.49 22.47 -3.49
CA PHE A 115 1.14 21.18 -3.74
C PHE A 115 2.18 20.85 -2.65
N MET A 116 3.05 21.81 -2.32
CA MET A 116 4.06 21.62 -1.28
C MET A 116 3.42 21.39 0.10
N ALA A 117 2.36 22.12 0.43
CA ALA A 117 1.62 21.92 1.68
C ALA A 117 1.03 20.51 1.78
N VAL A 118 0.46 19.99 0.69
CA VAL A 118 -0.05 18.61 0.61
C VAL A 118 1.10 17.60 0.75
N CYS A 119 2.21 17.79 0.04
CA CYS A 119 3.39 16.92 0.17
C CYS A 119 3.92 16.88 1.61
N LEU A 120 3.99 18.01 2.30
CA LEU A 120 4.43 18.08 3.70
C LEU A 120 3.43 17.39 4.64
N ALA A 121 2.13 17.60 4.45
CA ALA A 121 1.09 16.96 5.24
C ALA A 121 1.12 15.43 5.08
N LEU A 122 1.23 14.94 3.84
CA LEU A 122 1.33 13.51 3.55
C LEU A 122 2.66 12.92 4.02
N GLY A 123 3.77 13.66 3.86
CA GLY A 123 5.09 13.26 4.33
C GLY A 123 5.13 13.07 5.85
N PHE A 124 4.53 13.98 6.61
CA PHE A 124 4.45 13.86 8.07
C PHE A 124 3.44 12.78 8.49
N GLY A 125 2.21 12.85 7.98
CA GLY A 125 1.12 11.97 8.42
C GLY A 125 1.20 10.57 7.81
N SER A 126 0.96 10.48 6.51
CA SER A 126 0.84 9.20 5.78
C SER A 126 2.16 8.46 5.61
N SER A 127 3.31 9.14 5.73
CA SER A 127 4.61 8.51 5.61
C SER A 127 5.28 8.34 6.98
N TRP A 128 5.72 9.42 7.63
CA TRP A 128 6.50 9.30 8.86
C TRP A 128 5.70 8.72 10.04
N LEU A 129 4.57 9.32 10.40
CA LEU A 129 3.74 8.86 11.52
C LEU A 129 3.17 7.46 11.26
N ALA A 130 2.65 7.21 10.05
CA ALA A 130 2.17 5.89 9.66
C ALA A 130 3.27 4.82 9.77
N THR A 131 4.50 5.12 9.35
CA THR A 131 5.64 4.20 9.46
C THR A 131 5.99 3.89 10.91
N ILE A 132 5.94 4.89 11.81
CA ILE A 132 6.15 4.65 13.25
C ILE A 132 5.10 3.68 13.79
N LEU A 133 3.83 3.95 13.52
CA LEU A 133 2.73 3.09 13.98
C LEU A 133 2.83 1.68 13.38
N TRP A 134 3.20 1.57 12.10
CA TRP A 134 3.44 0.30 11.43
C TRP A 134 4.60 -0.48 12.06
N ASN A 135 5.70 0.18 12.41
CA ASN A 135 6.84 -0.45 13.07
C ASN A 135 6.49 -0.93 14.49
N ILE A 136 5.74 -0.14 15.25
CA ILE A 136 5.21 -0.55 16.56
C ILE A 136 4.31 -1.78 16.42
N ALA A 137 3.40 -1.78 15.45
CA ALA A 137 2.55 -2.93 15.15
C ALA A 137 3.38 -4.15 14.72
N SER A 138 4.39 -3.95 13.87
CA SER A 138 5.28 -5.00 13.36
C SER A 138 6.12 -5.67 14.44
N GLN A 139 6.41 -4.96 15.54
CA GLN A 139 7.07 -5.52 16.73
C GLN A 139 6.11 -6.37 17.57
N ARG A 140 4.85 -5.91 17.72
CA ARG A 140 3.87 -6.51 18.65
C ARG A 140 3.01 -7.61 18.05
N LEU A 141 2.84 -7.62 16.72
CA LEU A 141 1.91 -8.50 16.02
C LEU A 141 2.64 -9.47 15.08
N SER A 142 1.99 -10.56 14.69
CA SER A 142 2.50 -11.44 13.63
C SER A 142 2.40 -10.74 12.27
N ALA A 143 3.23 -11.13 11.31
CA ALA A 143 3.19 -10.58 9.95
C ALA A 143 1.79 -10.76 9.30
N SER A 144 1.10 -11.86 9.62
CA SER A 144 -0.28 -12.09 9.17
C SER A 144 -1.26 -11.06 9.75
N LEU A 145 -1.17 -10.73 11.04
CA LEU A 145 -2.06 -9.75 11.66
C LEU A 145 -1.78 -8.34 11.12
N CYS A 146 -0.52 -7.98 10.91
CA CYS A 146 -0.15 -6.72 10.23
C CYS A 146 -0.72 -6.66 8.81
N GLY A 147 -0.61 -7.75 8.06
CA GLY A 147 -1.20 -7.86 6.73
C GLY A 147 -2.74 -7.78 6.70
N GLN A 148 -3.42 -8.08 7.81
CA GLN A 148 -4.86 -7.88 7.92
C GLN A 148 -5.20 -6.43 8.27
N LEU A 149 -4.41 -5.79 9.14
CA LEU A 149 -4.59 -4.39 9.50
C LEU A 149 -4.46 -3.45 8.30
N ILE A 150 -3.54 -3.73 7.38
CA ILE A 150 -3.34 -2.89 6.19
C ILE A 150 -4.58 -2.89 5.27
N VAL A 151 -5.42 -3.92 5.33
CA VAL A 151 -6.63 -3.94 4.49
C VAL A 151 -7.71 -3.00 5.03
N SER A 152 -7.74 -2.74 6.33
CA SER A 152 -8.61 -1.72 6.91
C SER A 152 -8.33 -0.33 6.32
N GLU A 153 -7.06 -0.04 6.00
CA GLU A 153 -6.67 1.21 5.35
C GLU A 153 -7.39 1.40 4.01
N THR A 154 -7.48 0.35 3.19
CA THR A 154 -8.19 0.39 1.90
C THR A 154 -9.69 0.65 2.11
N LEU A 155 -10.31 0.03 3.13
CA LEU A 155 -11.73 0.26 3.43
C LEU A 155 -11.98 1.70 3.92
N PHE A 156 -11.12 2.23 4.80
CA PHE A 156 -11.23 3.63 5.24
C PHE A 156 -11.01 4.60 4.08
N ALA A 157 -10.06 4.32 3.19
CA ALA A 157 -9.82 5.14 2.00
C ALA A 157 -11.04 5.17 1.07
N LEU A 158 -11.71 4.04 0.86
CA LEU A 158 -12.95 3.98 0.09
C LEU A 158 -14.05 4.83 0.74
N VAL A 159 -14.29 4.64 2.04
CA VAL A 159 -15.30 5.42 2.79
C VAL A 159 -15.00 6.91 2.72
N TYR A 160 -13.74 7.30 2.94
CA TYR A 160 -13.30 8.68 2.83
C TYR A 160 -13.50 9.25 1.43
N SER A 161 -13.14 8.50 0.39
CA SER A 161 -13.32 8.92 -1.00
C SER A 161 -14.80 9.17 -1.34
N PHE A 162 -15.71 8.29 -0.91
CA PHE A 162 -17.15 8.48 -1.14
C PHE A 162 -17.72 9.67 -0.36
N ALA A 163 -17.28 9.84 0.89
CA ALA A 163 -17.68 10.98 1.71
C ALA A 163 -17.19 12.30 1.12
N TRP A 164 -15.93 12.34 0.65
CA TRP A 164 -15.33 13.50 0.02
C TRP A 164 -16.00 13.88 -1.30
N ASP A 165 -16.30 12.88 -2.12
CA ASP A 165 -16.96 13.09 -3.42
C ASP A 165 -18.45 13.41 -3.28
N GLY A 166 -19.04 13.28 -2.08
CA GLY A 166 -20.48 13.46 -1.86
C GLY A 166 -21.34 12.47 -2.63
N ARG A 167 -20.78 11.33 -3.04
CA ARG A 167 -21.42 10.32 -3.91
C ARG A 167 -21.52 8.99 -3.18
N TRP A 168 -22.67 8.34 -3.34
CA TRP A 168 -22.85 6.97 -2.87
C TRP A 168 -22.11 5.98 -3.79
N PRO A 169 -21.56 4.87 -3.24
CA PRO A 169 -20.89 3.86 -4.04
C PRO A 169 -21.87 3.22 -5.01
N THR A 170 -21.39 2.97 -6.24
CA THR A 170 -22.13 2.16 -7.22
C THR A 170 -22.28 0.71 -6.73
N PRO A 171 -23.24 -0.07 -7.26
CA PRO A 171 -23.37 -1.49 -6.92
C PRO A 171 -22.09 -2.29 -7.15
N ALA A 172 -21.32 -1.95 -8.18
CA ALA A 172 -20.02 -2.57 -8.46
C ALA A 172 -18.97 -2.24 -7.39
N GLN A 173 -18.91 -0.99 -6.93
CA GLN A 173 -18.02 -0.57 -5.84
C GLN A 173 -18.41 -1.22 -4.51
N TRP A 174 -19.71 -1.34 -4.24
CA TRP A 174 -20.21 -2.11 -3.09
C TRP A 174 -19.81 -3.58 -3.16
N ALA A 175 -20.01 -4.23 -4.31
CA ALA A 175 -19.61 -5.61 -4.52
C ALA A 175 -18.09 -5.80 -4.32
N ALA A 176 -17.27 -4.90 -4.87
CA ALA A 176 -15.82 -4.92 -4.66
C ALA A 176 -15.47 -4.79 -3.18
N ALA A 177 -16.03 -3.81 -2.46
CA ALA A 177 -15.78 -3.62 -1.03
C ALA A 177 -16.19 -4.84 -0.18
N VAL A 178 -17.32 -5.46 -0.51
CA VAL A 178 -17.79 -6.69 0.16
C VAL A 178 -16.86 -7.86 -0.15
N LEU A 179 -16.46 -8.08 -1.41
CA LEU A 179 -15.54 -9.14 -1.79
C LEU A 179 -14.17 -8.98 -1.12
N PHE A 180 -13.65 -7.75 -1.05
CA PHE A 180 -12.45 -7.44 -0.29
C PHE A 180 -12.60 -7.81 1.18
N THR A 181 -13.70 -7.38 1.82
CA THR A 181 -13.97 -7.68 3.24
C THR A 181 -14.06 -9.19 3.49
N LEU A 182 -14.78 -9.93 2.64
CA LEU A 182 -14.90 -11.38 2.72
C LEU A 182 -13.57 -12.09 2.50
N GLY A 183 -12.73 -11.61 1.58
CA GLY A 183 -11.39 -12.13 1.35
C GLY A 183 -10.50 -12.03 2.60
N ILE A 184 -10.58 -10.91 3.32
CA ILE A 184 -9.88 -10.72 4.61
C ILE A 184 -10.41 -11.70 5.65
N LEU A 185 -11.73 -11.78 5.83
CA LEU A 185 -12.36 -12.65 6.82
C LEU A 185 -12.02 -14.12 6.57
N ALA A 186 -12.00 -14.55 5.30
CA ALA A 186 -11.56 -15.88 4.91
C ALA A 186 -10.08 -16.12 5.24
N SER A 187 -9.20 -15.14 4.99
CA SER A 187 -7.77 -15.21 5.33
C SER A 187 -7.52 -15.26 6.84
N ILE A 188 -8.30 -14.51 7.64
CA ILE A 188 -8.30 -14.57 9.11
C ILE A 188 -8.72 -15.96 9.58
N LYS A 189 -9.83 -16.47 9.05
CA LYS A 189 -10.35 -17.80 9.43
C LYS A 189 -9.36 -18.91 9.08
N ALA A 190 -8.63 -18.79 7.97
CA ALA A 190 -7.59 -19.74 7.58
C ALA A 190 -6.35 -19.71 8.50
N HIS A 191 -6.09 -18.60 9.20
CA HIS A 191 -4.97 -18.44 10.13
C HIS A 191 -5.27 -18.83 11.58
N ARG A 192 -6.53 -19.09 11.92
CA ARG A 192 -6.92 -19.72 13.20
C ARG A 192 -6.76 -21.23 13.12
#